data_AF-A0A836HVY8-F1
#
_entry.id   AF-A0A836HVY8-F1
#
_cell.length_a   1.000
_cell.length_b   1.000
_cell.length_c   1.000
_cell.angle_alpha   90.00
_cell.angle_beta   90.00
_cell.angle_gamma   90.00
#
_symmetry.space_group_name_H-M   'P 1'
#
loop_
_entity.id
_entity.type
_entity.pdbx_description
1 polymer ?
#
loop_
_entity_poly.entity_id
_entity_poly.type
_entity_poly.pdbx_seq_one_letter_code
_entity_poly.pdbx_strand_id
1 'polypeptide(L)'
;MSFGSPSSYRSFFGYRTTTPYQQPIAHRQGYTEAQLTVRQHAAVIMGCSTGCALVTVPIGKLERLYFLSDVPGESNRIYMSDKRAQFFRVMLHTRWWQGRSVLWMAADYGFLLSTFVMLRQSLNTMSVASEWGNSRHGFVAGAVTGALYATMRHPYDVLQATAEAATGPRPFRGALDVLVTALQERPKVLLGVYRGFSLTLLGRSSQFALQFGLYNCLRYDGVYRHGMMLFLYCHLATFLGMAVHYPVQSLRQQLHIINSATRGRPRGYRSLFIDLRRRHGITKLYDGFFRNKPVLNAVPAALLMVAYDVSTRRYTEYLYPDLTAPPVHTQSLTSVSAPAYVTHPSPYEFVRKTP
;
A
#
# COMPACT_ATOMS: atom_id res chain seq x y z
N MET A 1 11.61 64.54 11.98
CA MET A 1 12.13 63.16 11.93
C MET A 1 11.10 62.29 11.24
N SER A 2 11.42 61.83 10.03
CA SER A 2 10.60 60.94 9.22
C SER A 2 10.73 59.51 9.75
N PHE A 3 9.60 58.83 9.96
CA PHE A 3 9.57 57.37 10.05
C PHE A 3 8.49 56.84 9.11
N GLY A 4 8.92 55.86 8.32
CA GLY A 4 8.29 55.42 7.09
C GLY A 4 7.00 54.63 7.25
N SER A 5 6.31 54.58 6.12
CA SER A 5 5.15 53.74 5.80
C SER A 5 5.29 52.29 6.33
N PRO A 6 4.27 51.73 7.01
CA PRO A 6 4.19 50.30 7.18
C PRO A 6 3.70 49.68 5.87
N SER A 7 4.65 49.05 5.17
CA SER A 7 4.42 48.09 4.08
C SER A 7 3.25 47.17 4.43
N SER A 8 2.14 47.36 3.73
CA SER A 8 0.95 46.55 3.87
C SER A 8 1.23 45.18 3.26
N TYR A 9 1.37 44.15 4.09
CA TYR A 9 1.37 42.76 3.64
C TYR A 9 0.02 42.45 2.97
N ARG A 10 -0.05 42.52 1.63
CA ARG A 10 -1.18 42.00 0.86
C ARG A 10 -1.08 40.47 0.85
N SER A 11 -1.85 39.81 1.69
CA SER A 11 -2.04 38.36 1.61
C SER A 11 -2.85 38.02 0.35
N PHE A 12 -2.23 37.31 -0.60
CA PHE A 12 -2.80 36.88 -1.88
C PHE A 12 -3.78 35.69 -1.76
N PHE A 13 -4.67 35.68 -0.77
CA PHE A 13 -5.74 34.69 -0.67
C PHE A 13 -7.11 35.39 -0.68
N GLY A 14 -7.56 35.73 -1.89
CA GLY A 14 -8.80 36.48 -2.16
C GLY A 14 -10.10 35.67 -2.12
N TYR A 15 -10.22 34.66 -1.27
CA TYR A 15 -11.48 33.95 -1.09
C TYR A 15 -11.63 33.46 0.35
N ARG A 16 -12.01 34.35 1.27
CA ARG A 16 -12.62 33.93 2.54
C ARG A 16 -14.11 33.78 2.30
N THR A 17 -14.55 32.57 2.01
CA THR A 17 -15.95 32.22 2.23
C THR A 17 -16.26 32.48 3.70
N THR A 18 -17.21 33.36 3.99
CA THR A 18 -17.86 33.47 5.30
C THR A 18 -18.66 32.20 5.55
N THR A 19 -17.97 31.10 5.78
CA THR A 19 -18.57 29.89 6.32
C THR A 19 -19.05 30.21 7.73
N PRO A 20 -20.30 29.89 8.11
CA PRO A 20 -20.73 30.01 9.49
C PRO A 20 -19.73 29.26 10.38
N TYR A 21 -19.43 29.81 11.56
CA TYR A 21 -18.54 29.16 12.52
C TYR A 21 -19.10 27.77 12.84
N GLN A 22 -18.51 26.76 12.23
CA GLN A 22 -18.78 25.37 12.54
C GLN A 22 -17.87 25.03 13.72
N GLN A 23 -18.45 24.52 14.82
CA GLN A 23 -17.68 24.05 15.96
C GLN A 23 -16.51 23.19 15.45
N PRO A 24 -15.27 23.39 15.97
CA PRO A 24 -14.15 22.59 15.53
C PRO A 24 -14.51 21.13 15.75
N ILE A 25 -14.65 20.37 14.64
CA ILE A 25 -14.90 18.94 14.69
C ILE A 25 -13.75 18.37 15.52
N ALA A 26 -14.04 17.90 16.72
CA ALA A 26 -13.03 17.35 17.60
C ALA A 26 -12.26 16.28 16.80
N HIS A 27 -10.99 16.54 16.52
CA HIS A 27 -10.15 15.61 15.78
C HIS A 27 -9.90 14.40 16.69
N ARG A 28 -10.69 13.34 16.49
CA ARG A 28 -10.55 12.08 17.22
C ARG A 28 -9.44 11.26 16.56
N GLN A 29 -8.28 11.18 17.19
CA GLN A 29 -7.29 10.15 16.87
C GLN A 29 -7.55 8.93 17.72
N GLY A 30 -7.64 7.78 17.08
CA GLY A 30 -7.95 6.53 17.76
C GLY A 30 -8.41 5.48 16.77
N TYR A 31 -8.28 4.22 17.16
CA TYR A 31 -8.84 3.10 16.43
C TYR A 31 -10.06 2.62 17.21
N THR A 32 -11.24 2.74 16.62
CA THR A 32 -12.44 2.04 17.08
C THR A 32 -12.22 0.58 16.76
N GLU A 33 -11.85 -0.18 17.78
CA GLU A 33 -11.70 -1.62 17.65
C GLU A 33 -13.06 -2.21 17.28
N ALA A 34 -13.11 -2.77 16.08
CA ALA A 34 -14.28 -3.44 15.61
C ALA A 34 -14.46 -4.70 16.48
N GLN A 35 -15.53 -4.77 17.29
CA GLN A 35 -15.80 -5.92 18.17
C GLN A 35 -16.37 -7.10 17.37
N LEU A 36 -15.56 -7.67 16.47
CA LEU A 36 -15.91 -8.87 15.72
C LEU A 36 -15.27 -10.11 16.34
N THR A 37 -16.00 -11.23 16.26
CA THR A 37 -15.40 -12.54 16.51
C THR A 37 -14.37 -12.90 15.43
N VAL A 38 -13.43 -13.80 15.75
CA VAL A 38 -12.38 -14.27 14.81
C VAL A 38 -12.99 -14.78 13.49
N ARG A 39 -14.12 -15.50 13.56
CA ARG A 39 -14.82 -16.03 12.38
C ARG A 39 -15.37 -14.90 11.50
N GLN A 40 -15.94 -13.87 12.10
CA GLN A 40 -16.48 -12.73 11.36
C GLN A 40 -15.36 -11.88 10.75
N HIS A 41 -14.25 -11.67 11.48
CA HIS A 41 -13.06 -11.04 10.92
C HIS A 41 -12.54 -11.81 9.70
N ALA A 42 -12.44 -13.13 9.77
CA ALA A 42 -12.00 -13.96 8.66
C ALA A 42 -12.93 -13.83 7.44
N ALA A 43 -14.26 -13.78 7.65
CA ALA A 43 -15.23 -13.59 6.57
C ALA A 43 -15.07 -12.22 5.88
N VAL A 44 -14.90 -11.14 6.65
CA VAL A 44 -14.66 -9.80 6.09
C VAL A 44 -13.34 -9.76 5.31
N ILE A 45 -12.27 -10.36 5.86
CA ILE A 45 -10.97 -10.44 5.19
C ILE A 45 -11.11 -11.16 3.85
N MET A 46 -11.74 -12.34 3.81
CA MET A 46 -11.96 -13.10 2.58
C MET A 46 -12.78 -12.33 1.55
N GLY A 47 -13.84 -11.65 1.99
CA GLY A 47 -14.68 -10.80 1.13
C GLY A 47 -13.90 -9.63 0.52
N CYS A 48 -13.19 -8.86 1.36
CA CYS A 48 -12.39 -7.72 0.91
C CYS A 48 -11.24 -8.16 -0.01
N SER A 49 -10.56 -9.26 0.29
CA SER A 49 -9.46 -9.76 -0.52
C SER A 49 -9.93 -10.27 -1.89
N THR A 50 -11.08 -10.95 -1.95
CA THR A 50 -11.67 -11.41 -3.22
C THR A 50 -12.17 -10.24 -4.06
N GLY A 51 -12.88 -9.29 -3.44
CA GLY A 51 -13.35 -8.08 -4.12
C GLY A 51 -12.18 -7.23 -4.65
N CYS A 52 -11.13 -7.08 -3.85
CA CYS A 52 -9.91 -6.40 -4.28
C CYS A 52 -9.26 -7.14 -5.47
N ALA A 53 -9.10 -8.47 -5.39
CA ALA A 53 -8.50 -9.26 -6.46
C ALA A 53 -9.26 -9.18 -7.79
N LEU A 54 -10.59 -9.00 -7.77
CA LEU A 54 -11.38 -8.78 -8.99
C LEU A 54 -11.11 -7.41 -9.62
N VAL A 55 -10.84 -6.39 -8.80
CA VAL A 55 -10.57 -5.02 -9.23
C VAL A 55 -9.11 -4.82 -9.65
N THR A 56 -8.16 -5.60 -9.10
CA THR A 56 -6.74 -5.47 -9.46
C THR A 56 -6.43 -5.86 -10.90
N VAL A 57 -7.08 -6.91 -11.42
CA VAL A 57 -6.85 -7.39 -12.79
C VAL A 57 -7.15 -6.33 -13.85
N PRO A 58 -8.32 -5.66 -13.84
CA PRO A 58 -8.58 -4.58 -14.78
C PRO A 58 -7.69 -3.36 -14.53
N ILE A 59 -7.38 -3.00 -13.28
CA ILE A 59 -6.47 -1.87 -12.97
C ILE A 59 -5.11 -2.07 -13.62
N GLY A 60 -4.52 -3.26 -13.54
CA GLY A 60 -3.24 -3.55 -14.19
C GLY A 60 -3.29 -3.42 -15.72
N LYS A 61 -4.48 -3.48 -16.33
CA LYS A 61 -4.67 -3.31 -17.77
C LYS A 61 -5.03 -1.89 -18.17
N LEU A 62 -5.37 -1.02 -17.22
CA LEU A 62 -5.55 0.41 -17.50
C LEU A 62 -4.26 1.03 -18.06
N GLU A 63 -3.10 0.41 -17.83
CA GLU A 63 -1.85 0.83 -18.48
C GLU A 63 -1.90 0.77 -20.01
N ARG A 64 -2.71 -0.11 -20.60
CA ARG A 64 -2.91 -0.18 -22.05
C ARG A 64 -3.63 1.05 -22.61
N LEU A 65 -4.31 1.80 -21.76
CA LEU A 65 -4.98 3.05 -22.09
C LEU A 65 -4.06 4.27 -21.93
N TYR A 66 -2.79 4.07 -21.58
CA TYR A 66 -1.85 5.16 -21.33
C TYR A 66 -1.47 5.95 -22.60
N PHE A 67 -1.74 5.44 -23.81
CA PHE A 67 -1.61 6.26 -25.04
C PHE A 67 -2.59 7.44 -25.07
N LEU A 68 -3.59 7.48 -24.18
CA LEU A 68 -4.51 8.61 -24.01
C LEU A 68 -3.89 9.77 -23.23
N SER A 69 -2.94 9.49 -22.33
CA SER A 69 -2.16 10.56 -21.71
C SER A 69 -1.16 11.03 -22.74
N ASP A 70 -1.38 12.22 -23.31
CA ASP A 70 -0.47 12.85 -24.26
C ASP A 70 0.94 12.91 -23.68
N VAL A 71 1.80 11.97 -24.10
CA VAL A 71 3.23 12.03 -23.81
C VAL A 71 3.82 13.09 -24.73
N PRO A 72 4.40 14.18 -24.19
CA PRO A 72 5.00 15.22 -25.02
C PRO A 72 6.12 14.61 -25.86
N GLY A 73 5.99 14.70 -27.19
CA GLY A 73 6.97 14.20 -28.16
C GLY A 73 6.48 13.05 -29.06
N GLU A 74 5.50 12.24 -28.62
CA GLU A 74 4.97 11.13 -29.44
C GLU A 74 3.60 11.43 -30.08
N SER A 75 2.82 12.37 -29.53
CA SER A 75 1.38 12.47 -29.84
C SER A 75 0.96 13.47 -30.92
N ASN A 76 1.90 14.22 -31.52
CA ASN A 76 1.57 15.18 -32.59
C ASN A 76 1.12 14.54 -33.91
N ARG A 77 1.05 13.20 -34.00
CA ARG A 77 0.79 12.48 -35.26
C ARG A 77 -0.63 11.92 -35.40
N ILE A 78 -1.46 11.98 -34.36
CA ILE A 78 -2.79 11.34 -34.36
C ILE A 78 -3.88 12.37 -34.04
N TYR A 79 -4.78 12.60 -34.99
CA TYR A 79 -5.96 13.46 -34.82
C TYR A 79 -6.84 13.00 -33.64
N MET A 80 -7.48 13.94 -32.93
CA MET A 80 -8.32 13.63 -31.76
C MET A 80 -9.48 12.67 -32.04
N SER A 81 -10.00 12.63 -33.26
CA SER A 81 -11.03 11.68 -33.69
C SER A 81 -10.52 10.23 -33.71
N ASP A 82 -9.28 10.01 -34.17
CA ASP A 82 -8.64 8.69 -34.19
C ASP A 82 -8.33 8.18 -32.79
N LYS A 83 -7.98 9.08 -31.84
CA LYS A 83 -7.73 8.70 -30.43
C LYS A 83 -8.98 8.09 -29.78
N ARG A 84 -10.18 8.62 -30.07
CA ARG A 84 -11.44 8.07 -29.54
C ARG A 84 -11.76 6.70 -30.14
N ALA A 85 -11.57 6.52 -31.45
CA ALA A 85 -11.78 5.23 -32.09
C ALA A 85 -10.79 4.16 -31.57
N GLN A 86 -9.51 4.55 -31.41
CA GLN A 86 -8.49 3.70 -30.81
C GLN A 86 -8.78 3.37 -29.34
N PHE A 87 -9.31 4.32 -28.56
CA PHE A 87 -9.76 4.08 -27.19
C PHE A 87 -10.78 2.96 -27.11
N PHE A 88 -11.89 3.07 -27.83
CA PHE A 88 -12.95 2.05 -27.81
C PHE A 88 -12.45 0.71 -28.37
N ARG A 89 -11.62 0.75 -29.41
CA ARG A 89 -10.99 -0.47 -29.95
C ARG A 89 -10.16 -1.18 -28.87
N VAL A 90 -9.29 -0.45 -28.17
CA VAL A 90 -8.45 -1.03 -27.10
C VAL A 90 -9.30 -1.48 -25.91
N MET A 91 -10.29 -0.69 -25.50
CA MET A 91 -11.18 -1.02 -24.37
C MET A 91 -11.99 -2.30 -24.64
N LEU A 92 -12.56 -2.46 -25.84
CA LEU A 92 -13.41 -3.58 -26.21
C LEU A 92 -12.61 -4.85 -26.56
N HIS A 93 -11.44 -4.72 -27.20
CA HIS A 93 -10.59 -5.89 -27.51
C HIS A 93 -9.75 -6.36 -26.32
N THR A 94 -9.63 -5.56 -25.26
CA THR A 94 -8.88 -5.97 -24.08
C THR A 94 -9.64 -7.05 -23.33
N ARG A 95 -9.06 -8.26 -23.28
CA ARG A 95 -9.55 -9.32 -22.41
C ARG A 95 -9.27 -8.95 -20.95
N TRP A 96 -10.18 -8.25 -20.29
CA TRP A 96 -9.99 -7.64 -18.97
C TRP A 96 -9.66 -8.61 -17.84
N TRP A 97 -10.08 -9.88 -17.91
CA TRP A 97 -9.81 -10.89 -16.87
C TRP A 97 -8.71 -11.91 -17.19
N GLN A 98 -8.05 -11.80 -18.36
CA GLN A 98 -6.95 -12.70 -18.72
C GLN A 98 -5.64 -12.32 -18.01
N GLY A 99 -5.05 -13.21 -17.22
CA GLY A 99 -3.77 -12.95 -16.54
C GLY A 99 -3.54 -13.86 -15.36
N ARG A 100 -2.89 -13.32 -14.33
CA ARG A 100 -2.68 -14.03 -13.04
C ARG A 100 -4.04 -14.45 -12.46
N SER A 101 -4.11 -15.66 -11.92
CA SER A 101 -5.35 -16.19 -11.37
C SER A 101 -5.86 -15.32 -10.23
N VAL A 102 -7.14 -14.94 -10.29
CA VAL A 102 -7.82 -14.12 -9.27
C VAL A 102 -7.71 -14.80 -7.90
N LEU A 103 -7.86 -16.13 -7.87
CA LEU A 103 -7.74 -16.93 -6.64
C LEU A 103 -6.37 -16.77 -5.98
N TRP A 104 -5.29 -16.77 -6.76
CA TRP A 104 -3.96 -16.58 -6.21
C TRP A 104 -3.76 -15.18 -5.63
N MET A 105 -4.27 -14.15 -6.30
CA MET A 105 -4.22 -12.78 -5.78
C MET A 105 -5.09 -12.60 -4.53
N ALA A 106 -6.26 -13.22 -4.50
CA ALA A 106 -7.14 -13.21 -3.32
C ALA A 106 -6.45 -13.88 -2.12
N ALA A 107 -5.75 -15.00 -2.34
CA ALA A 107 -4.96 -15.65 -1.30
C ALA A 107 -3.80 -14.76 -0.81
N ASP A 108 -3.05 -14.12 -1.73
CA ASP A 108 -1.97 -13.20 -1.37
C ASP A 108 -2.48 -12.02 -0.51
N TYR A 109 -3.61 -11.40 -0.90
CA TYR A 109 -4.21 -10.31 -0.13
C TYR A 109 -4.82 -10.76 1.19
N GLY A 110 -5.46 -11.94 1.21
CA GLY A 110 -5.99 -12.56 2.42
C GLY A 110 -4.90 -12.85 3.44
N PHE A 111 -3.78 -13.42 2.99
CA PHE A 111 -2.62 -13.66 3.85
C PHE A 111 -2.03 -12.36 4.41
N LEU A 112 -1.85 -11.34 3.58
CA LEU A 112 -1.31 -10.05 4.00
C LEU A 112 -2.19 -9.42 5.10
N LEU A 113 -3.50 -9.37 4.88
CA LEU A 113 -4.44 -8.73 5.80
C LEU A 113 -4.63 -9.54 7.08
N SER A 114 -4.75 -10.86 6.97
CA SER A 114 -4.86 -11.78 8.11
C SER A 114 -3.63 -11.68 9.01
N THR A 115 -2.43 -11.74 8.44
CA THR A 115 -1.17 -11.65 9.20
C THR A 115 -1.06 -10.32 9.93
N PHE A 116 -1.40 -9.21 9.26
CA PHE A 116 -1.39 -7.89 9.87
C PHE A 116 -2.38 -7.79 11.05
N VAL A 117 -3.62 -8.25 10.87
CA VAL A 117 -4.66 -8.18 11.90
C VAL A 117 -4.30 -9.06 13.10
N MET A 118 -3.87 -10.30 12.87
CA MET A 118 -3.45 -11.22 13.94
C MET A 118 -2.30 -10.63 14.73
N LEU A 119 -1.27 -10.13 14.05
CA LEU A 119 -0.10 -9.59 14.72
C LEU A 119 -0.42 -8.32 15.52
N ARG A 120 -1.31 -7.49 14.99
CA ARG A 120 -1.80 -6.32 15.71
C ARG A 120 -2.55 -6.71 16.97
N GLN A 121 -3.45 -7.68 16.90
CA GLN A 121 -4.17 -8.20 18.07
C GLN A 121 -3.19 -8.74 19.12
N SER A 122 -2.19 -9.53 18.69
CA SER A 122 -1.15 -10.03 19.58
C SER A 122 -0.36 -8.90 20.26
N LEU A 123 -0.01 -7.83 19.53
CA LEU A 123 0.69 -6.67 20.09
C LEU A 123 -0.16 -5.88 21.09
N ASN A 124 -1.48 -5.82 20.92
CA ASN A 124 -2.37 -5.18 21.89
C ASN A 124 -2.51 -6.01 23.17
N THR A 125 -2.42 -7.34 23.07
CA THR A 125 -2.46 -8.23 24.25
C THR A 125 -1.14 -8.30 25.02
N MET A 126 -0.01 -7.92 24.40
CA MET A 126 1.30 -7.91 25.05
C MET A 126 1.47 -6.65 25.91
N SER A 127 1.58 -6.82 27.23
CA SER A 127 1.68 -5.73 28.22
C SER A 127 2.80 -4.71 27.94
N VAL A 128 3.96 -5.16 27.46
CA VAL A 128 5.11 -4.31 27.10
C VAL A 128 4.83 -3.44 25.87
N ALA A 129 4.04 -3.96 24.93
CA ALA A 129 3.64 -3.23 23.74
C ALA A 129 2.41 -2.36 24.00
N SER A 130 1.56 -2.68 24.98
CA SER A 130 0.32 -1.95 25.28
C SER A 130 0.53 -0.46 25.63
N GLU A 131 1.72 -0.06 26.09
CA GLU A 131 2.05 1.36 26.35
C GLU A 131 2.38 2.14 25.08
N TRP A 132 2.53 1.48 23.93
CA TRP A 132 2.90 2.14 22.69
C TRP A 132 1.71 2.82 22.05
N GLY A 133 1.93 4.00 21.45
CA GLY A 133 0.87 4.66 20.68
C GLY A 133 0.45 3.86 19.44
N ASN A 134 -0.81 3.99 19.02
CA ASN A 134 -1.40 3.31 17.85
C ASN A 134 -0.51 3.31 16.59
N SER A 135 0.18 4.42 16.36
CA SER A 135 1.15 4.58 15.27
C SER A 135 2.27 3.54 15.32
N ARG A 136 2.91 3.37 16.49
CA ARG A 136 4.06 2.46 16.67
C ARG A 136 3.64 1.00 16.50
N HIS A 137 2.46 0.63 17.02
CA HIS A 137 1.86 -0.68 16.76
C HIS A 137 1.70 -0.93 15.27
N GLY A 138 1.20 0.05 14.51
CA GLY A 138 1.07 -0.04 13.06
C GLY A 138 2.39 -0.28 12.33
N PHE A 139 3.45 0.42 12.72
CA PHE A 139 4.79 0.24 12.12
C PHE A 139 5.38 -1.14 12.41
N VAL A 140 5.34 -1.59 13.67
CA VAL A 140 5.91 -2.88 14.07
C VAL A 140 5.10 -4.04 13.53
N ALA A 141 3.77 -3.95 13.58
CA ALA A 141 2.89 -4.93 12.96
C ALA A 141 3.15 -5.00 11.45
N GLY A 142 3.29 -3.86 10.78
CA GLY A 142 3.61 -3.80 9.36
C GLY A 142 4.98 -4.39 9.01
N ALA A 143 6.01 -4.12 9.82
CA ALA A 143 7.38 -4.61 9.58
C ALA A 143 7.47 -6.14 9.65
N VAL A 144 6.88 -6.73 10.67
CA VAL A 144 6.87 -8.19 10.88
C VAL A 144 5.92 -8.87 9.89
N THR A 145 4.77 -8.25 9.56
CA THR A 145 3.92 -8.71 8.45
C THR A 145 4.70 -8.75 7.15
N GLY A 146 5.49 -7.72 6.85
CA GLY A 146 6.34 -7.70 5.67
C GLY A 146 7.46 -8.73 5.69
N ALA A 147 7.97 -9.07 6.88
CA ALA A 147 8.96 -10.13 7.05
C ALA A 147 8.36 -11.51 6.73
N LEU A 148 7.20 -11.82 7.31
CA LEU A 148 6.43 -13.05 7.07
C LEU A 148 5.96 -13.15 5.62
N TYR A 149 5.54 -12.02 5.04
CA TYR A 149 5.21 -11.95 3.63
C TYR A 149 6.42 -12.27 2.75
N ALA A 150 7.59 -11.73 3.08
CA ALA A 150 8.81 -12.02 2.33
C ALA A 150 9.23 -13.48 2.45
N THR A 151 9.18 -14.10 3.63
CA THR A 151 9.55 -15.52 3.80
C THR A 151 8.68 -16.45 2.96
N MET A 152 7.37 -16.20 2.92
CA MET A 152 6.42 -16.99 2.15
C MET A 152 6.52 -16.72 0.65
N ARG A 153 6.64 -15.45 0.25
CA ARG A 153 6.54 -15.02 -1.15
C ARG A 153 7.85 -15.16 -1.92
N HIS A 154 8.99 -15.00 -1.25
CA HIS A 154 10.32 -15.06 -1.88
C HIS A 154 10.59 -16.34 -2.68
N PRO A 155 10.36 -17.56 -2.14
CA PRO A 155 10.62 -18.78 -2.91
C PRO A 155 9.77 -18.84 -4.18
N TYR A 156 8.49 -18.46 -4.09
CA TYR A 156 7.61 -18.39 -5.26
C TYR A 156 8.14 -17.40 -6.31
N ASP A 157 8.53 -16.18 -5.89
CA ASP A 157 9.03 -15.17 -6.83
C ASP A 157 10.30 -15.62 -7.54
N VAL A 158 11.17 -16.38 -6.87
CA VAL A 158 12.40 -16.91 -7.47
C VAL A 158 12.10 -18.05 -8.44
N LEU A 159 11.18 -18.96 -8.09
CA LEU A 159 10.74 -20.05 -8.97
C LEU A 159 10.02 -19.51 -10.21
N GLN A 160 9.21 -18.48 -10.05
CA GLN A 160 8.53 -17.83 -11.16
C GLN A 160 9.53 -17.11 -12.08
N ALA A 161 10.47 -16.35 -11.51
CA ALA A 161 11.50 -15.65 -12.30
C ALA A 161 12.41 -16.63 -13.06
N THR A 162 12.71 -17.79 -12.48
CA THR A 162 13.50 -18.83 -13.15
C THR A 162 12.70 -19.52 -14.26
N ALA A 163 11.39 -19.74 -14.09
CA ALA A 163 10.51 -20.21 -15.17
C ALA A 163 10.47 -19.22 -16.34
N GLU A 164 10.38 -17.92 -16.07
CA GLU A 164 10.33 -16.86 -17.08
C GLU A 164 11.67 -16.61 -17.77
N ALA A 165 12.78 -16.78 -17.05
CA ALA A 165 14.13 -16.61 -17.60
C ALA A 165 14.63 -17.83 -18.40
N ALA A 166 13.89 -18.93 -18.43
CA ALA A 166 14.31 -20.15 -19.11
C ALA A 166 14.21 -20.02 -20.64
N THR A 167 15.26 -19.48 -21.26
CA THR A 167 15.43 -19.39 -22.73
C THR A 167 16.05 -20.69 -23.29
N GLY A 168 15.44 -21.85 -23.02
CA GLY A 168 15.96 -23.17 -23.39
C GLY A 168 14.94 -24.11 -24.04
N PRO A 169 15.37 -25.28 -24.57
CA PRO A 169 14.53 -26.20 -25.35
C PRO A 169 13.39 -26.88 -24.57
N ARG A 170 13.37 -26.76 -23.23
CA ARG A 170 12.22 -27.11 -22.39
C ARG A 170 11.74 -25.85 -21.66
N PRO A 171 10.78 -25.08 -22.20
CA PRO A 171 10.16 -24.01 -21.44
C PRO A 171 9.41 -24.64 -20.26
N PHE A 172 9.79 -24.29 -19.04
CA PHE A 172 9.06 -24.71 -17.85
C PHE A 172 7.62 -24.20 -17.96
N ARG A 173 6.63 -25.06 -17.67
CA ARG A 173 5.22 -24.68 -17.74
C ARG A 173 4.83 -23.70 -16.62
N GLY A 174 5.62 -23.59 -15.56
CA GLY A 174 5.45 -22.60 -14.49
C GLY A 174 6.36 -22.84 -13.29
N ALA A 175 6.16 -22.04 -12.23
CA ALA A 175 6.97 -22.11 -11.00
C ALA A 175 6.98 -23.50 -10.33
N LEU A 176 5.86 -24.24 -10.40
CA LEU A 176 5.75 -25.59 -9.82
C LEU A 176 6.57 -26.61 -10.61
N ASP A 177 6.62 -26.49 -11.93
CA ASP A 177 7.40 -27.35 -12.81
C ASP A 177 8.91 -27.18 -12.55
N VAL A 178 9.33 -25.92 -12.36
CA VAL A 178 10.70 -25.59 -11.92
C VAL A 178 10.99 -26.21 -10.56
N LEU A 179 10.06 -26.11 -9.60
CA LEU A 179 10.27 -26.66 -8.26
C LEU A 179 10.41 -28.18 -8.28
N VAL A 180 9.54 -28.88 -8.99
CA VAL A 180 9.57 -30.35 -9.12
C VAL A 180 10.87 -30.78 -9.81
N THR A 181 11.24 -30.12 -10.91
CA THR A 181 12.48 -30.42 -11.63
C THR A 181 13.72 -30.14 -10.75
N ALA A 182 13.74 -29.02 -10.02
CA ALA A 182 14.85 -28.68 -9.13
C ALA A 182 14.99 -29.66 -7.96
N LEU A 183 13.88 -30.15 -7.41
CA LEU A 183 13.85 -31.17 -6.36
C LEU A 183 14.38 -32.52 -6.87
N GLN A 184 14.05 -32.90 -8.10
CA GLN A 184 14.48 -34.16 -8.72
C GLN A 184 15.95 -34.15 -9.15
N GLU A 185 16.42 -33.05 -9.75
CA GLU A 185 17.76 -33.02 -10.35
C GLU A 185 18.85 -32.70 -9.32
N ARG A 186 18.68 -31.66 -8.49
CA ARG A 186 19.72 -31.21 -7.53
C ARG A 186 19.14 -30.46 -6.33
N PRO A 187 19.00 -31.08 -5.14
CA PRO A 187 18.48 -30.41 -3.96
C PRO A 187 19.35 -29.25 -3.45
N LYS A 188 20.65 -29.23 -3.79
CA LYS A 188 21.55 -28.10 -3.49
C LYS A 188 21.12 -26.78 -4.17
N VAL A 189 20.29 -26.84 -5.22
CA VAL A 189 19.75 -25.66 -5.92
C VAL A 189 18.73 -24.91 -5.05
N LEU A 190 18.06 -25.58 -4.10
CA LEU A 190 17.12 -24.95 -3.16
C LEU A 190 17.82 -23.92 -2.24
N LEU A 191 19.08 -24.14 -1.88
CA LEU A 191 19.87 -23.15 -1.13
C LEU A 191 20.13 -21.88 -1.97
N GLY A 192 20.15 -22.01 -3.30
CA GLY A 192 20.24 -20.90 -4.24
C GLY A 192 18.98 -20.03 -4.27
N VAL A 193 17.81 -20.59 -3.90
CA VAL A 193 16.53 -19.88 -3.89
C VAL A 193 16.53 -18.75 -2.86
N TYR A 194 17.20 -18.93 -1.73
CA TYR A 194 17.30 -17.92 -0.68
C TYR A 194 18.43 -16.90 -0.91
N ARG A 195 19.09 -16.91 -2.07
CA ARG A 195 20.18 -15.98 -2.37
C ARG A 195 19.62 -14.57 -2.54
N GLY A 196 19.98 -13.66 -1.63
CA GLY A 196 19.43 -12.30 -1.59
C GLY A 196 18.13 -12.18 -0.79
N PHE A 197 17.80 -13.21 0.00
CA PHE A 197 16.66 -13.19 0.90
C PHE A 197 16.73 -12.03 1.89
N SER A 198 17.90 -11.75 2.49
CA SER A 198 18.07 -10.67 3.47
C SER A 198 17.70 -9.29 2.92
N LEU A 199 18.07 -8.99 1.67
CA LEU A 199 17.71 -7.72 1.03
C LEU A 199 16.22 -7.67 0.70
N THR A 200 15.65 -8.78 0.22
CA THR A 200 14.20 -8.88 -0.04
C THR A 200 13.39 -8.71 1.25
N LEU A 201 13.85 -9.32 2.34
CA LEU A 201 13.28 -9.21 3.67
C LEU A 201 13.27 -7.75 4.12
N LEU A 202 14.43 -7.09 4.11
CA LEU A 202 14.55 -5.68 4.50
C LEU A 202 13.65 -4.78 3.66
N GLY A 203 13.62 -4.96 2.34
CA GLY A 203 12.81 -4.15 1.44
C GLY A 203 11.30 -4.34 1.62
N ARG A 204 10.83 -5.58 1.87
CA ARG A 204 9.41 -5.85 2.11
C ARG A 204 8.98 -5.41 3.50
N SER A 205 9.81 -5.64 4.51
CA SER A 205 9.55 -5.17 5.87
C SER A 205 9.45 -3.64 5.91
N SER A 206 10.36 -2.90 5.28
CA SER A 206 10.28 -1.43 5.26
C SER A 206 9.06 -0.92 4.48
N GLN A 207 8.73 -1.55 3.35
CA GLN A 207 7.54 -1.24 2.55
C GLN A 207 6.26 -1.32 3.40
N PHE A 208 6.04 -2.46 4.05
CA PHE A 208 4.81 -2.70 4.81
C PHE A 208 4.81 -1.98 6.16
N ALA A 209 5.96 -1.79 6.81
CA ALA A 209 6.08 -0.95 8.00
C ALA A 209 5.57 0.47 7.72
N LEU A 210 6.00 1.08 6.61
CA LEU A 210 5.55 2.41 6.23
C LEU A 210 4.08 2.41 5.80
N GLN A 211 3.67 1.44 4.98
CA GLN A 211 2.28 1.36 4.50
C GLN A 211 1.28 1.23 5.66
N PHE A 212 1.48 0.26 6.56
CA PHE A 212 0.58 0.04 7.69
C PHE A 212 0.81 1.02 8.84
N GLY A 213 2.05 1.50 9.04
CA GLY A 213 2.36 2.54 10.01
C GLY A 213 1.68 3.86 9.67
N LEU A 214 1.89 4.37 8.45
CA LEU A 214 1.25 5.59 7.97
C LEU A 214 -0.27 5.46 7.91
N TYR A 215 -0.79 4.30 7.52
CA TYR A 215 -2.22 4.03 7.60
C TYR A 215 -2.76 4.24 9.01
N ASN A 216 -2.10 3.71 10.05
CA ASN A 216 -2.55 3.91 11.43
C ASN A 216 -2.29 5.33 11.95
N CYS A 217 -1.24 6.01 11.50
CA CYS A 217 -0.97 7.41 11.84
C CYS A 217 -1.96 8.40 11.23
N LEU A 218 -2.29 8.21 9.95
CA LEU A 218 -3.10 9.11 9.14
C LEU A 218 -4.59 8.81 9.27
N ARG A 219 -4.95 7.63 9.76
CA ARG A 219 -6.33 7.27 10.06
C ARG A 219 -6.82 8.08 11.26
N TYR A 220 -7.90 8.82 11.04
CA TYR A 220 -8.62 9.57 12.06
C TYR A 220 -10.03 8.98 12.22
N ASP A 221 -10.47 8.73 13.44
CA ASP A 221 -11.75 8.08 13.77
C ASP A 221 -12.87 9.08 14.10
N GLY A 222 -12.73 10.33 13.65
CA GLY A 222 -13.78 11.34 13.71
C GLY A 222 -14.89 11.12 12.68
N VAL A 223 -15.58 9.98 12.74
CA VAL A 223 -16.98 9.82 12.30
C VAL A 223 -17.27 10.19 10.83
N TYR A 224 -16.60 9.54 9.87
CA TYR A 224 -16.81 9.69 8.40
C TYR A 224 -16.19 10.94 7.75
N ARG A 225 -14.86 11.01 7.67
CA ARG A 225 -14.27 11.61 6.46
C ARG A 225 -14.67 10.73 5.26
N HIS A 226 -15.18 11.34 4.18
CA HIS A 226 -15.62 10.63 2.98
C HIS A 226 -14.64 9.50 2.59
N GLY A 227 -15.16 8.36 2.11
CA GLY A 227 -14.35 7.19 1.72
C GLY A 227 -13.20 7.54 0.75
N MET A 228 -13.37 8.61 -0.04
CA MET A 228 -12.31 9.17 -0.88
C MET A 228 -11.10 9.69 -0.07
N MET A 229 -11.29 10.35 1.06
CA MET A 229 -10.20 10.84 1.91
C MET A 229 -9.44 9.68 2.56
N LEU A 230 -10.17 8.67 3.04
CA LEU A 230 -9.54 7.44 3.55
C LEU A 230 -8.74 6.73 2.45
N PHE A 231 -9.28 6.68 1.24
CA PHE A 231 -8.56 6.19 0.08
C PHE A 231 -7.30 7.00 -0.21
N LEU A 232 -7.34 8.33 -0.19
CA LEU A 232 -6.17 9.18 -0.39
C LEU A 232 -5.08 8.94 0.67
N TYR A 233 -5.45 8.75 1.95
CA TYR A 233 -4.48 8.42 3.00
C TYR A 233 -3.85 7.04 2.78
N CYS A 234 -4.66 6.03 2.48
CA CYS A 234 -4.16 4.69 2.19
C CYS A 234 -3.28 4.69 0.94
N HIS A 235 -3.67 5.46 -0.08
CA HIS A 235 -2.93 5.61 -1.33
C HIS A 235 -1.58 6.28 -1.09
N LEU A 236 -1.54 7.41 -0.37
CA LEU A 236 -0.29 8.06 0.01
C LEU A 236 0.62 7.13 0.83
N ALA A 237 0.07 6.40 1.79
CA ALA A 237 0.83 5.43 2.59
C ALA A 237 1.44 4.32 1.73
N THR A 238 0.66 3.73 0.81
CA THR A 238 1.15 2.71 -0.13
C THR A 238 2.18 3.25 -1.10
N PHE A 239 2.01 4.47 -1.60
CA PHE A 239 2.95 5.14 -2.49
C PHE A 239 4.29 5.37 -1.81
N LEU A 240 4.29 5.88 -0.58
CA LEU A 240 5.50 6.08 0.22
C LEU A 240 6.18 4.75 0.57
N GLY A 241 5.40 3.71 0.88
CA GLY A 241 5.92 2.36 1.06
C GLY A 241 6.63 1.82 -0.20
N MET A 242 6.05 2.03 -1.38
CA MET A 242 6.68 1.65 -2.65
C MET A 242 7.92 2.47 -2.97
N ALA A 243 7.93 3.78 -2.66
CA ALA A 243 9.10 4.62 -2.83
C ALA A 243 10.29 4.08 -2.02
N VAL A 244 10.06 3.69 -0.76
CA VAL A 244 11.11 3.11 0.09
C VAL A 244 11.52 1.70 -0.35
N HIS A 245 10.60 0.92 -0.91
CA HIS A 245 10.91 -0.40 -1.47
C HIS A 245 11.75 -0.35 -2.75
N TYR A 246 11.58 0.71 -3.55
CA TYR A 246 12.07 0.76 -4.93
C TYR A 246 13.58 0.53 -5.09
N PRO A 247 14.48 1.11 -4.27
CA PRO A 247 15.92 0.88 -4.41
C PRO A 247 16.30 -0.60 -4.28
N VAL A 248 15.65 -1.32 -3.35
CA VAL A 248 15.87 -2.75 -3.16
C VAL A 248 15.39 -3.54 -4.37
N GLN A 249 14.22 -3.19 -4.90
CA GLN A 249 13.66 -3.82 -6.09
C GLN A 249 14.54 -3.60 -7.33
N SER A 250 14.99 -2.35 -7.55
CA SER A 250 15.86 -1.96 -8.66
C SER A 250 17.19 -2.73 -8.62
N LEU A 251 17.84 -2.79 -7.46
CA LEU A 251 19.07 -3.57 -7.28
C LEU A 251 18.88 -5.06 -7.58
N ARG A 252 17.76 -5.65 -7.13
CA ARG A 252 17.43 -7.06 -7.39
C ARG A 252 17.25 -7.32 -8.88
N GLN A 253 16.50 -6.47 -9.58
CA GLN A 253 16.27 -6.60 -11.02
C GLN A 253 17.57 -6.44 -11.82
N GLN A 254 18.37 -5.41 -11.54
CA GLN A 254 19.66 -5.21 -12.21
C GLN A 254 20.61 -6.37 -11.96
N LEU A 255 20.69 -6.86 -10.72
CA LEU A 255 21.55 -7.98 -10.39
C LEU A 255 21.11 -9.26 -11.12
N HIS A 256 19.80 -9.50 -11.22
CA HIS A 256 19.26 -10.64 -11.95
C HIS A 256 19.65 -10.58 -13.43
N ILE A 257 19.48 -9.43 -14.08
CA ILE A 257 19.88 -9.20 -15.47
C ILE A 257 21.39 -9.44 -15.66
N ILE A 258 22.24 -8.82 -14.82
CA ILE A 258 23.70 -8.97 -14.92
C ILE A 258 24.12 -10.43 -14.74
N ASN A 259 23.56 -11.13 -13.75
CA ASN A 259 23.90 -12.53 -13.49
C ASN A 259 23.35 -13.47 -14.56
N SER A 260 22.24 -13.14 -15.22
CA SER A 260 21.74 -13.91 -16.36
C SER A 260 22.63 -13.78 -17.60
N ALA A 261 23.25 -12.60 -17.80
CA ALA A 261 24.15 -12.35 -18.92
C ALA A 261 25.60 -12.81 -18.67
N THR A 262 26.02 -12.92 -17.41
CA THR A 262 27.41 -13.22 -17.04
C THR A 262 27.61 -14.73 -16.91
N ARG A 263 28.43 -15.33 -17.79
CA ARG A 263 28.84 -16.76 -17.71
C ARG A 263 29.89 -17.06 -16.63
N GLY A 264 30.32 -16.06 -15.87
CA GLY A 264 31.36 -16.14 -14.83
C GLY A 264 30.82 -16.14 -13.40
N ARG A 265 31.64 -15.72 -12.44
CA ARG A 265 31.25 -15.65 -11.02
C ARG A 265 30.11 -14.63 -10.81
N PRO A 266 29.01 -15.02 -10.15
CA PRO A 266 27.88 -14.12 -9.92
C PRO A 266 28.27 -12.97 -9.00
N ARG A 267 27.87 -11.75 -9.36
CA ARG A 267 28.12 -10.56 -8.53
C ARG A 267 27.23 -10.55 -7.30
N GLY A 268 27.70 -9.87 -6.24
CA GLY A 268 26.93 -9.66 -5.02
C GLY A 268 26.14 -8.35 -5.04
N TYR A 269 25.12 -8.25 -4.19
CA TYR A 269 24.36 -7.01 -3.99
C TYR A 269 25.24 -5.85 -3.50
N ARG A 270 26.15 -6.11 -2.55
CA ARG A 270 27.06 -5.09 -2.00
C ARG A 270 27.99 -4.52 -3.08
N SER A 271 28.60 -5.38 -3.89
CA SER A 271 29.49 -4.95 -4.97
C SER A 271 28.73 -4.13 -6.02
N LEU A 272 27.51 -4.55 -6.40
CA LEU A 272 26.69 -3.79 -7.35
C LEU A 272 26.30 -2.43 -6.79
N PHE A 273 25.88 -2.36 -5.52
CA PHE A 273 25.49 -1.11 -4.89
C PHE A 273 26.65 -0.11 -4.80
N ILE A 274 27.83 -0.56 -4.39
CA ILE A 274 29.03 0.30 -4.31
C ILE A 274 29.42 0.80 -5.70
N ASP A 275 29.41 -0.08 -6.71
CA ASP A 275 29.74 0.24 -8.09
C ASP A 275 28.75 1.24 -8.71
N LEU A 276 27.45 1.05 -8.46
CA LEU A 276 26.39 1.97 -8.89
C LEU A 276 26.53 3.34 -8.23
N ARG A 277 26.76 3.37 -6.91
CA ARG A 277 26.95 4.61 -6.15
C ARG A 277 28.17 5.39 -6.63
N ARG A 278 29.27 4.71 -6.97
CA ARG A 278 30.50 5.34 -7.46
C ARG A 278 30.36 5.91 -8.88
N ARG A 279 29.65 5.21 -9.79
CA ARG A 279 29.56 5.60 -11.20
C ARG A 279 28.44 6.59 -11.52
N HIS A 280 27.27 6.44 -10.89
CA HIS A 280 26.06 7.19 -11.24
C HIS A 280 25.40 7.89 -10.04
N GLY A 281 25.95 7.74 -8.85
CA GLY A 281 25.36 8.26 -7.62
C GLY A 281 24.16 7.43 -7.13
N ILE A 282 23.56 7.90 -6.04
CA ILE A 282 22.40 7.27 -5.39
C ILE A 282 21.08 7.48 -6.15
N THR A 283 20.99 8.53 -6.98
CA THR A 283 19.78 8.83 -7.77
C THR A 283 19.49 7.76 -8.80
N LYS A 284 20.51 7.05 -9.31
CA LYS A 284 20.37 5.95 -10.25
C LYS A 284 19.53 4.78 -9.72
N LEU A 285 19.43 4.63 -8.38
CA LEU A 285 18.56 3.62 -7.77
C LEU A 285 17.08 3.89 -8.00
N TYR A 286 16.71 5.16 -8.16
CA TYR A 286 15.34 5.62 -8.43
C TYR A 286 15.06 5.80 -9.93
N ASP A 287 16.03 5.49 -10.78
CA ASP A 287 15.83 5.54 -12.23
C ASP A 287 14.75 4.54 -12.64
N GLY A 288 13.76 5.01 -13.40
CA GLY A 288 12.59 4.22 -13.77
C GLY A 288 11.49 4.12 -12.70
N PHE A 289 11.58 4.79 -11.55
CA PHE A 289 10.54 4.73 -10.50
C PHE A 289 9.16 5.07 -11.06
N PHE A 290 9.04 6.19 -11.77
CA PHE A 290 7.79 6.61 -12.40
C PHE A 290 7.43 5.80 -13.66
N ARG A 291 8.40 5.11 -14.28
CA ARG A 291 8.13 4.21 -15.41
C ARG A 291 7.27 3.01 -14.99
N ASN A 292 7.45 2.54 -13.76
CA ASN A 292 6.61 1.50 -13.15
C ASN A 292 5.29 2.04 -12.57
N LYS A 293 4.87 3.26 -12.95
CA LYS A 293 3.58 3.90 -12.61
C LYS A 293 3.13 3.62 -11.16
N PRO A 294 3.94 4.01 -10.16
CA PRO A 294 3.72 3.64 -8.76
C PRO A 294 2.38 4.17 -8.24
N VAL A 295 1.87 5.28 -8.78
CA VAL A 295 0.56 5.83 -8.44
C VAL A 295 -0.58 4.86 -8.81
N LEU A 296 -0.53 4.23 -9.98
CA LEU A 296 -1.57 3.27 -10.39
C LEU A 296 -1.45 1.96 -9.61
N ASN A 297 -0.20 1.49 -9.42
CA ASN A 297 0.10 0.26 -8.69
C ASN A 297 -0.22 0.35 -7.18
N ALA A 298 -0.34 1.55 -6.62
CA ALA A 298 -0.78 1.80 -5.25
C ALA A 298 -2.28 1.53 -5.05
N VAL A 299 -3.09 1.72 -6.10
CA VAL A 299 -4.56 1.71 -6.00
C VAL A 299 -5.10 0.40 -5.42
N PRO A 300 -4.68 -0.80 -5.88
CA PRO A 300 -5.10 -2.06 -5.29
C PRO A 300 -4.90 -2.17 -3.77
N ALA A 301 -3.69 -1.88 -3.30
CA ALA A 301 -3.36 -2.01 -1.89
C ALA A 301 -4.13 -0.97 -1.06
N ALA A 302 -4.33 0.23 -1.59
CA ALA A 302 -5.14 1.27 -0.95
C ALA A 302 -6.62 0.85 -0.87
N LEU A 303 -7.19 0.33 -1.96
CA LEU A 303 -8.56 -0.18 -1.98
C LEU A 303 -8.77 -1.32 -1.00
N LEU A 304 -7.82 -2.25 -0.88
CA LEU A 304 -7.89 -3.34 0.10
C LEU A 304 -8.03 -2.81 1.53
N MET A 305 -7.21 -1.82 1.90
CA MET A 305 -7.19 -1.24 3.25
C MET A 305 -8.44 -0.42 3.54
N VAL A 306 -8.93 0.34 2.56
CA VAL A 306 -10.20 1.08 2.65
C VAL A 306 -11.38 0.12 2.76
N ALA A 307 -11.42 -0.89 1.90
CA ALA A 307 -12.50 -1.87 1.88
C ALA A 307 -12.56 -2.65 3.19
N TYR A 308 -11.41 -3.09 3.72
CA TYR A 308 -11.34 -3.71 5.03
C TYR A 308 -11.88 -2.80 6.14
N ASP A 309 -11.43 -1.54 6.17
CA ASP A 309 -11.84 -0.61 7.21
C ASP A 309 -13.33 -0.28 7.19
N VAL A 310 -13.87 0.02 6.00
CA VAL A 310 -15.28 0.31 5.81
C VAL A 310 -16.12 -0.93 6.11
N SER A 311 -15.71 -2.11 5.64
CA SER A 311 -16.48 -3.35 5.82
C SER A 311 -16.51 -3.79 7.29
N THR A 312 -15.37 -3.74 7.99
CA THR A 312 -15.32 -4.09 9.42
C THR A 312 -16.22 -3.17 10.24
N ARG A 313 -16.16 -1.85 10.00
CA ARG A 313 -17.01 -0.87 10.69
C ARG A 313 -18.49 -1.03 10.39
N ARG A 314 -18.87 -1.16 9.10
CA ARG A 314 -20.27 -1.38 8.70
C ARG A 314 -20.83 -2.67 9.28
N TYR A 315 -20.01 -3.72 9.33
CA TYR A 315 -20.43 -4.99 9.89
C TYR A 315 -20.58 -4.92 11.42
N THR A 316 -19.73 -4.17 12.13
CA THR A 316 -19.94 -3.93 13.57
C THR A 316 -21.17 -3.09 13.86
N GLU A 317 -21.43 -2.05 13.06
CA GLU A 317 -22.66 -1.24 13.18
C GLU A 317 -23.91 -2.08 12.93
N TYR A 318 -23.84 -3.02 11.99
CA TYR A 318 -24.93 -3.95 11.70
C TYR A 318 -25.20 -4.93 12.85
N LEU A 319 -24.15 -5.48 13.47
CA LEU A 319 -24.27 -6.44 14.56
C LEU A 319 -24.68 -5.81 15.89
N TYR A 320 -24.21 -4.59 16.15
CA TYR A 320 -24.44 -3.89 17.40
C TYR A 320 -24.99 -2.49 17.12
N PRO A 321 -26.26 -2.38 16.70
CA PRO A 321 -26.87 -1.09 16.40
C PRO A 321 -26.94 -0.17 17.62
N ASP A 322 -26.89 -0.73 18.83
CA ASP A 322 -26.97 -0.01 20.10
C ASP A 322 -25.60 0.41 20.66
N LEU A 323 -24.49 -0.06 20.09
CA LEU A 323 -23.14 0.26 20.56
C LEU A 323 -22.55 1.42 19.75
N THR A 324 -22.37 2.56 20.41
CA THR A 324 -21.66 3.72 19.84
C THR A 324 -20.22 3.78 20.35
N ALA A 325 -19.29 4.11 19.45
CA ALA A 325 -17.86 4.16 19.76
C ALA A 325 -17.53 5.17 20.87
N PRO A 326 -16.75 4.77 21.90
CA PRO A 326 -16.28 5.70 22.93
C PRO A 326 -15.28 6.71 22.31
N PRO A 327 -15.42 8.02 22.59
CA PRO A 327 -14.49 9.02 22.09
C PRO A 327 -13.13 8.86 22.80
N VAL A 328 -12.10 8.44 22.05
CA VAL A 328 -10.72 8.49 22.53
C VAL A 328 -10.13 9.85 22.16
N HIS A 329 -9.88 10.68 23.17
CA HIS A 329 -9.28 12.00 23.01
C HIS A 329 -7.75 11.86 23.04
N THR A 330 -7.12 11.54 21.90
CA THR A 330 -5.69 11.75 21.74
C THR A 330 -5.46 12.89 20.73
N GLN A 331 -4.82 13.97 21.19
CA GLN A 331 -4.49 15.14 20.37
C GLN A 331 -3.28 14.82 19.49
N SER A 332 -3.37 15.06 18.18
CA SER A 332 -2.19 15.03 17.29
C SER A 332 -1.40 16.33 17.31
N LEU A 333 -0.10 16.19 17.03
CA LEU A 333 0.93 17.20 16.74
C LEU A 333 0.56 18.33 15.76
N THR A 334 -0.59 18.28 15.09
CA THR A 334 -1.03 19.29 14.11
C THR A 334 -2.38 19.93 14.43
N SER A 335 -3.01 19.64 15.58
CA SER A 335 -4.22 20.37 15.98
C SER A 335 -3.85 21.72 16.57
N VAL A 336 -4.34 22.80 15.94
CA VAL A 336 -4.44 24.13 16.56
C VAL A 336 -5.11 23.94 17.93
N SER A 337 -4.53 24.54 18.98
CA SER A 337 -5.08 24.45 20.33
C SER A 337 -6.58 24.75 20.30
N ALA A 338 -7.37 23.91 20.98
CA ALA A 338 -8.74 24.29 21.26
C ALA A 338 -8.71 25.66 21.98
N PRO A 339 -9.54 26.62 21.57
CA PRO A 339 -9.51 27.94 22.19
C PRO A 339 -9.80 27.83 23.69
N ALA A 340 -9.15 28.66 24.51
CA ALA A 340 -9.07 28.53 25.97
C ALA A 340 -10.41 28.51 26.74
N TYR A 341 -11.52 28.85 26.07
CA TYR A 341 -12.87 28.83 26.65
C TYR A 341 -13.60 27.49 26.49
N VAL A 342 -13.06 26.53 25.75
CA VAL A 342 -13.62 25.16 25.65
C VAL A 342 -13.11 24.37 26.85
N THR A 343 -13.69 24.62 28.02
CA THR A 343 -13.35 23.92 29.26
C THR A 343 -13.91 22.51 29.31
N HIS A 344 -15.01 22.24 28.60
CA HIS A 344 -15.55 20.90 28.35
C HIS A 344 -16.27 20.85 26.99
N PRO A 345 -15.90 19.96 26.04
CA PRO A 345 -16.80 19.63 24.93
C PRO A 345 -18.04 18.93 25.49
N SER A 346 -19.22 19.17 24.89
CA SER A 346 -20.47 18.55 25.35
C SER A 346 -20.37 17.01 25.34
N PRO A 347 -20.82 16.32 26.40
CA PRO A 347 -20.94 14.88 26.39
C PRO A 347 -21.97 14.43 25.33
N TYR A 348 -21.72 13.28 24.74
CA TYR A 348 -22.64 12.59 23.84
C TYR A 348 -23.87 12.17 24.68
N GLU A 349 -25.07 12.65 24.36
CA GLU A 349 -26.28 12.28 25.09
C GLU A 349 -26.85 10.93 24.61
N PHE A 350 -27.14 10.07 25.58
CA PHE A 350 -27.78 8.77 25.42
C PHE A 350 -29.29 8.93 25.63
N VAL A 351 -30.09 8.56 24.63
CA VAL A 351 -31.50 8.21 24.89
C VAL A 351 -31.65 6.78 24.41
N ARG A 352 -31.95 5.85 25.34
CA ARG A 352 -32.52 4.55 24.98
C ARG A 352 -33.65 4.86 24.00
N LYS A 353 -33.71 4.19 22.84
CA LYS A 353 -34.97 4.18 22.10
C LYS A 353 -36.00 3.58 23.06
N THR A 354 -36.81 4.43 23.68
CA THR A 354 -37.95 3.98 24.45
C THR A 354 -38.83 3.19 23.49
N PRO A 355 -39.41 2.06 23.95
CA PRO A 355 -40.20 1.18 23.11
C PRO A 355 -41.29 1.91 22.32
#